data_AF-A0A972JJI6-F1
#
_entry.id   AF-A0A972JJI6-F1
#
_cell.length_a   1.000
_cell.length_b   1.000
_cell.length_c   1.000
_cell.angle_alpha   90.00
_cell.angle_beta   90.00
_cell.angle_gamma   90.00
#
_symmetry.space_group_name_H-M   'P 1'
#
loop_
_entity.id
_entity.type
_entity.pdbx_description
1 polymer ?
#
loop_
_entity_poly.entity_id
_entity_poly.type
_entity_poly.pdbx_seq_one_letter_code
_entity_poly.pdbx_strand_id
1 'polypeptide(L)'
;MTNMKNVRILFFASGILAFLTSLFLLYNYHLMQVEDQYGDLQQVYFDGESGDVIVNNTNGKTGILLFEKGLVFVVSGSEKKELNEWFGRQAYNGYYLFVYRNKSLPDIKSLSANQLAHELQRKQVSLVVRIDSR
;
A
#
# COMPACT_ATOMS: atom_id res chain seq x y z
N MET A 1 46.60 -31.70 1.81
CA MET A 1 46.02 -31.26 3.10
C MET A 1 45.18 -30.02 2.85
N THR A 2 43.85 -30.15 2.84
CA THR A 2 42.94 -29.00 2.70
C THR A 2 43.06 -28.12 3.94
N ASN A 3 43.34 -26.83 3.77
CA ASN A 3 43.51 -25.91 4.89
C ASN A 3 42.17 -25.77 5.62
N MET A 4 42.13 -26.23 6.88
CA MET A 4 40.93 -26.29 7.71
C MET A 4 40.27 -24.92 7.90
N LYS A 5 41.02 -23.81 7.75
CA LYS A 5 40.49 -22.45 7.74
C LYS A 5 39.65 -22.17 6.48
N ASN A 6 40.12 -22.59 5.31
CA ASN A 6 39.43 -22.38 4.03
C ASN A 6 38.12 -23.16 3.98
N VAL A 7 38.09 -24.37 4.55
CA VAL A 7 36.86 -25.18 4.66
C VAL A 7 35.82 -24.47 5.53
N ARG A 8 36.22 -23.92 6.68
CA ARG A 8 35.30 -23.17 7.57
C ARG A 8 34.72 -21.92 6.91
N ILE A 9 35.54 -21.17 6.17
CA ILE A 9 35.08 -19.98 5.41
C ILE A 9 34.05 -20.39 4.35
N LEU A 10 34.30 -21.50 3.65
CA LEU A 10 33.41 -21.97 2.58
C LEU A 10 32.05 -22.43 3.14
N PHE A 11 32.03 -23.12 4.29
CA PHE A 11 30.79 -23.44 5.01
C PHE A 11 30.04 -22.21 5.50
N PHE A 12 30.75 -21.18 5.98
CA PHE A 12 30.10 -19.95 6.42
C PHE A 12 29.50 -19.17 5.25
N ALA A 13 30.23 -19.07 4.14
CA ALA A 13 29.76 -18.43 2.92
C ALA A 13 28.54 -19.13 2.31
N SER A 14 28.52 -20.48 2.29
CA SER A 14 27.35 -21.23 1.81
C SER A 14 26.14 -21.04 2.73
N GLY A 15 26.35 -20.94 4.05
CA GLY A 15 25.30 -20.60 5.02
C GLY A 15 24.69 -19.22 4.78
N ILE A 16 25.52 -18.19 4.55
CA ILE A 16 25.05 -16.84 4.19
C ILE A 16 24.28 -16.88 2.88
N LEU A 17 24.80 -17.58 1.87
CA LEU A 17 24.14 -17.68 0.58
C LEU A 17 22.75 -18.30 0.72
N ALA A 18 22.63 -19.43 1.42
CA ALA A 18 21.36 -20.09 1.68
C ALA A 18 20.38 -19.19 2.45
N PHE A 19 20.87 -18.44 3.45
CA PHE A 19 20.05 -17.49 4.19
C PHE A 19 19.51 -16.36 3.29
N LEU A 20 20.38 -15.75 2.46
CA LEU A 20 19.97 -14.69 1.52
C LEU A 20 18.97 -15.20 0.49
N THR A 21 19.18 -16.40 -0.06
CA THR A 21 18.21 -17.04 -0.97
C THR A 21 16.87 -17.26 -0.27
N SER A 22 16.87 -17.66 0.99
CA SER A 22 15.64 -17.89 1.75
C SER A 22 14.85 -16.60 1.96
N LEU A 23 15.54 -15.50 2.33
CA LEU A 23 14.92 -14.17 2.43
C LEU A 23 14.37 -13.69 1.10
N PHE A 24 15.11 -13.91 0.01
CA PHE A 24 14.66 -13.56 -1.34
C PHE A 24 13.37 -14.30 -1.72
N LEU A 25 13.28 -15.61 -1.47
CA LEU A 25 12.08 -16.39 -1.76
C LEU A 25 10.88 -15.92 -0.93
N LEU A 26 11.07 -15.64 0.37
CA LEU A 26 10.01 -15.12 1.24
C LEU A 26 9.51 -13.75 0.76
N TYR A 27 10.42 -12.88 0.33
CA TYR A 27 10.06 -11.56 -0.20
C TYR A 27 9.25 -11.66 -1.50
N ASN A 28 9.67 -12.50 -2.45
CA ASN A 28 8.91 -12.71 -3.69
C ASN A 28 7.54 -13.33 -3.43
N TYR A 29 7.44 -14.27 -2.48
CA TYR A 29 6.16 -14.84 -2.07
C TYR A 29 5.23 -13.76 -1.49
N HIS A 30 5.77 -12.85 -0.68
CA HIS A 30 5.01 -11.70 -0.17
C HIS A 30 4.54 -10.78 -1.30
N LEU A 31 5.40 -10.46 -2.28
CA LEU A 31 5.01 -9.65 -3.44
C LEU A 31 3.88 -10.30 -4.24
N MET A 32 3.93 -11.61 -4.46
CA MET A 32 2.88 -12.37 -5.15
C MET A 32 1.55 -12.29 -4.41
N GLN A 33 1.56 -12.38 -3.07
CA GLN A 33 0.33 -12.20 -2.28
C GLN A 33 -0.27 -10.81 -2.42
N VAL A 34 0.57 -9.77 -2.45
CA VAL A 34 0.11 -8.39 -2.64
C VAL A 34 -0.46 -8.20 -4.04
N GLU A 35 0.17 -8.76 -5.07
CA GLU A 35 -0.33 -8.72 -6.45
C GLU A 35 -1.66 -9.47 -6.59
N ASP A 36 -1.76 -10.70 -6.06
CA ASP A 36 -3.00 -11.48 -6.08
C ASP A 36 -4.13 -10.76 -5.34
N GLN A 37 -3.80 -10.10 -4.23
CA GLN A 37 -4.79 -9.42 -3.41
C GLN A 37 -5.21 -8.07 -4.00
N TYR A 38 -4.30 -7.24 -4.48
CA TYR A 38 -4.61 -5.85 -4.84
C TYR A 38 -4.49 -5.56 -6.34
N GLY A 39 -3.78 -6.38 -7.12
CA GLY A 39 -3.57 -6.17 -8.56
C GLY A 39 -3.11 -4.75 -8.87
N ASP A 40 -3.86 -4.04 -9.71
CA ASP A 40 -3.63 -2.63 -10.06
C ASP A 40 -3.56 -1.68 -8.85
N LEU A 41 -4.19 -2.05 -7.73
CA LEU A 41 -4.20 -1.27 -6.49
C LEU A 41 -2.97 -1.52 -5.61
N GLN A 42 -2.04 -2.39 -6.01
CA GLN A 42 -0.84 -2.71 -5.21
C GLN A 42 -0.02 -1.46 -4.83
N GLN A 43 -0.05 -0.41 -5.66
CA GLN A 43 0.69 0.82 -5.34
C GLN A 43 0.10 1.55 -4.12
N VAL A 44 -1.22 1.41 -3.88
CA VAL A 44 -1.85 1.89 -2.64
C VAL A 44 -1.29 1.14 -1.43
N TYR A 45 -1.01 -0.17 -1.57
CA TYR A 45 -0.42 -0.99 -0.51
C TYR A 45 1.02 -0.57 -0.17
N PHE A 46 1.86 -0.33 -1.18
CA PHE A 46 3.28 -0.04 -0.95
C PHE A 46 3.56 1.40 -0.53
N ASP A 47 2.87 2.37 -1.14
CA ASP A 47 3.19 3.79 -0.96
C ASP A 47 2.22 4.49 0.02
N GLY A 48 1.02 3.93 0.22
CA GLY A 48 0.01 4.48 1.12
C GLY A 48 0.29 4.20 2.59
N GLU A 49 -0.28 5.04 3.46
CA GLU A 49 -0.18 4.89 4.92
C GLU A 49 -1.54 5.11 5.58
N SER A 50 -1.72 4.58 6.80
CA SER A 50 -2.92 4.85 7.61
C SER A 50 -3.09 6.36 7.83
N GLY A 51 -4.29 6.87 7.59
CA GLY A 51 -4.59 8.30 7.67
C GLY A 51 -4.46 9.03 6.33
N ASP A 52 -3.83 8.44 5.31
CA ASP A 52 -3.85 8.99 3.96
C ASP A 52 -5.29 9.00 3.42
N VAL A 53 -5.59 10.02 2.61
CA VAL A 53 -6.91 10.20 2.04
C VAL A 53 -6.94 9.64 0.64
N ILE A 54 -7.84 8.69 0.39
CA ILE A 54 -8.10 8.12 -0.92
C ILE A 54 -9.32 8.79 -1.55
N VAL A 55 -9.21 9.13 -2.83
CA VAL A 55 -10.27 9.70 -3.66
C VAL A 55 -10.46 8.82 -4.87
N ASN A 56 -11.65 8.23 -5.01
CA ASN A 56 -12.08 7.58 -6.23
C ASN A 56 -12.61 8.65 -7.18
N ASN A 57 -11.82 8.97 -8.20
CA ASN A 57 -12.15 10.01 -9.16
C ASN A 57 -13.18 9.54 -10.19
N THR A 58 -13.46 8.24 -10.29
CA THR A 58 -14.53 7.70 -11.14
C THR A 58 -15.92 8.09 -10.63
N ASN A 59 -16.11 8.14 -9.31
CA ASN A 59 -17.43 8.37 -8.71
C ASN A 59 -17.48 9.48 -7.64
N GLY A 60 -16.34 10.12 -7.35
CA GLY A 60 -16.22 11.18 -6.35
C GLY A 60 -16.24 10.71 -4.89
N LYS A 61 -16.23 9.40 -4.62
CA LYS A 61 -16.15 8.88 -3.25
C LYS A 61 -14.79 9.14 -2.65
N THR A 62 -14.78 9.43 -1.36
CA THR A 62 -13.56 9.69 -0.59
C THR A 62 -13.55 8.82 0.65
N GLY A 63 -12.37 8.47 1.14
CA GLY A 63 -12.21 7.75 2.39
C GLY A 63 -10.79 7.87 2.92
N ILE A 64 -10.55 7.23 4.05
CA ILE A 64 -9.27 7.26 4.75
C ILE A 64 -8.69 5.86 4.72
N LEU A 65 -7.43 5.74 4.34
CA LEU A 65 -6.71 4.47 4.38
C LEU A 65 -6.46 4.06 5.83
N LEU A 66 -6.60 2.77 6.09
CA LEU A 66 -6.34 2.15 7.37
C LEU A 66 -5.65 0.81 7.12
N PHE A 67 -4.38 0.73 7.50
CA PHE A 67 -3.56 -0.46 7.39
C PHE A 67 -3.63 -1.26 8.68
N GLU A 68 -4.13 -2.49 8.59
CA GLU A 68 -4.24 -3.40 9.73
C GLU A 68 -3.85 -4.81 9.32
N LYS A 69 -2.87 -5.41 10.02
CA LYS A 69 -2.45 -6.81 9.81
C LYS A 69 -2.12 -7.16 8.35
N GLY A 70 -1.48 -6.24 7.62
CA GLY A 70 -1.12 -6.44 6.22
C GLY A 70 -2.31 -6.31 5.25
N LEU A 71 -3.43 -5.76 5.69
CA LEU A 71 -4.59 -5.45 4.86
C LEU A 71 -4.80 -3.94 4.76
N VAL A 72 -5.31 -3.47 3.62
CA VAL A 72 -5.68 -2.07 3.39
C VAL A 72 -7.18 -1.93 3.43
N PHE A 73 -7.66 -1.11 4.36
CA PHE A 73 -9.07 -0.75 4.48
C PHE A 73 -9.29 0.71 4.11
N VAL A 74 -10.50 1.01 3.64
CA VAL A 74 -10.99 2.36 3.45
C VAL A 74 -12.12 2.61 4.43
N VAL A 75 -11.95 3.63 5.26
CA VAL A 75 -12.98 4.14 6.17
C VAL A 75 -13.66 5.35 5.52
N SER A 76 -14.97 5.25 5.30
CA SER A 76 -15.78 6.30 4.69
C SER A 76 -17.06 6.48 5.50
N GLY A 77 -17.11 7.52 6.34
CA GLY A 77 -18.21 7.70 7.29
C GLY A 77 -18.23 6.58 8.32
N SER A 78 -19.33 5.84 8.42
CA SER A 78 -19.49 4.70 9.33
C SER A 78 -19.08 3.35 8.72
N GLU A 79 -18.70 3.32 7.44
CA GLU A 79 -18.32 2.07 6.75
C GLU A 79 -16.80 1.89 6.77
N LYS A 80 -16.37 0.65 7.04
CA LYS A 80 -15.01 0.16 6.83
C LYS A 80 -15.10 -1.00 5.84
N LYS A 81 -14.41 -0.88 4.69
CA LYS A 81 -14.36 -1.91 3.65
C LYS A 81 -12.91 -2.17 3.27
N GLU A 82 -12.57 -3.40 2.89
CA GLU A 82 -11.27 -3.66 2.29
C GLU A 82 -11.14 -2.88 0.98
N LEU A 83 -9.92 -2.47 0.62
CA LEU A 83 -9.67 -1.58 -0.51
C LEU A 83 -10.35 -2.04 -1.80
N ASN A 84 -10.20 -3.32 -2.17
CA ASN A 84 -10.85 -3.88 -3.35
C ASN A 84 -12.38 -3.82 -3.27
N GLU A 85 -12.94 -4.19 -2.11
CA GLU A 85 -14.38 -4.18 -1.90
C GLU A 85 -14.97 -2.77 -1.95
N TRP A 86 -14.20 -1.76 -1.54
CA TRP A 86 -14.63 -0.37 -1.56
C TRP A 86 -14.89 0.15 -2.99
N PHE A 87 -14.14 -0.35 -3.98
CA PHE A 87 -14.41 -0.09 -5.41
C PHE A 87 -15.60 -0.88 -5.96
N GLY A 88 -15.90 -2.04 -5.38
CA GLY A 88 -17.02 -2.89 -5.78
C GLY A 88 -17.00 -3.21 -7.28
N ARG A 89 -18.15 -3.11 -7.96
CA ARG A 89 -18.29 -3.40 -9.39
C ARG A 89 -17.53 -2.43 -10.32
N GLN A 90 -17.00 -1.31 -9.80
CA GLN A 90 -16.26 -0.37 -10.65
C GLN A 90 -14.85 -0.86 -10.99
N ALA A 91 -14.31 -1.82 -10.23
CA ALA A 91 -13.03 -2.47 -10.52
C ALA A 91 -12.96 -3.07 -11.94
N TYR A 92 -14.09 -3.49 -12.51
CA TYR A 92 -14.16 -4.04 -13.87
C TYR A 92 -13.88 -3.02 -14.98
N ASN A 93 -14.00 -1.73 -14.70
CA ASN A 93 -13.80 -0.65 -15.67
C ASN A 93 -12.47 0.09 -15.43
N GLY A 94 -11.54 -0.53 -14.70
CA GLY A 94 -10.29 0.10 -14.28
C GLY A 94 -10.43 1.00 -13.06
N TYR A 95 -9.28 1.42 -12.54
CA TYR A 95 -9.17 2.24 -11.35
C TYR A 95 -8.71 3.65 -11.73
N TYR A 96 -9.52 4.65 -11.36
CA TYR A 96 -9.10 6.04 -11.41
C TYR A 96 -9.19 6.65 -10.02
N LEU A 97 -8.05 6.74 -9.34
CA LEU A 97 -7.97 7.19 -7.96
C LEU A 97 -6.69 7.95 -7.67
N PHE A 98 -6.77 8.82 -6.67
CA PHE A 98 -5.61 9.50 -6.08
C PHE A 98 -5.56 9.26 -4.57
N VAL A 99 -4.35 9.10 -4.04
CA VAL A 99 -4.10 9.05 -2.59
C VAL A 99 -3.26 10.25 -2.20
N TYR A 100 -3.73 10.98 -1.19
CA TYR A 100 -3.11 12.19 -0.68
C TYR A 100 -2.68 12.01 0.76
N ARG A 101 -1.46 12.47 1.06
CA ARG A 101 -0.92 12.52 2.42
C ARG A 101 -0.93 13.94 2.94
N ASN A 102 -1.53 14.16 4.12
CA ASN A 102 -1.41 15.42 4.83
C ASN A 102 -0.20 15.36 5.77
N LYS A 103 0.73 16.30 5.62
CA LYS A 103 1.95 16.36 6.46
C LYS A 103 1.72 17.07 7.81
N SER A 104 0.52 17.56 8.11
CA SER A 104 0.26 18.44 9.25
C SER A 104 -1.05 18.21 10.03
N LEU A 105 -1.71 17.05 9.93
CA LEU A 105 -2.88 16.78 10.77
C LEU A 105 -2.77 15.50 11.62
N PRO A 106 -3.09 15.59 12.93
CA PRO A 106 -3.36 14.44 13.78
C PRO A 106 -4.76 13.86 13.47
N ASP A 107 -4.81 12.54 13.31
CA ASP A 107 -6.00 11.67 13.25
C ASP A 107 -7.16 12.17 12.36
N ILE A 108 -7.05 11.94 11.05
CA ILE A 108 -7.99 12.36 9.98
C ILE A 108 -9.39 11.70 10.06
N LYS A 109 -9.72 10.95 11.13
CA LYS A 109 -10.91 10.10 11.28
C LYS A 109 -12.30 10.74 11.08
N SER A 110 -12.42 12.02 10.73
CA SER A 110 -13.71 12.69 10.58
C SER A 110 -13.83 13.71 9.44
N LEU A 111 -12.88 13.80 8.52
CA LEU A 111 -12.95 14.80 7.43
C LEU A 111 -14.00 14.41 6.37
N SER A 112 -15.05 15.23 6.25
CA SER A 112 -16.05 15.11 5.19
C SER A 112 -15.47 15.47 3.81
N ALA A 113 -16.07 14.96 2.72
CA ALA A 113 -15.61 15.20 1.35
C ALA A 113 -15.42 16.70 1.02
N ASN A 114 -16.27 17.57 1.57
CA ASN A 114 -16.18 19.03 1.37
C ASN A 114 -15.00 19.67 2.11
N GLN A 115 -14.67 19.18 3.30
CA GLN A 115 -13.50 19.66 4.05
C GLN A 115 -12.21 19.19 3.40
N LEU A 116 -12.19 17.95 2.88
CA LEU A 116 -11.09 17.44 2.08
C LEU A 116 -10.82 18.30 0.83
N ALA A 117 -11.87 18.69 0.11
CA ALA A 117 -11.74 19.58 -1.04
C ALA A 117 -11.11 20.94 -0.67
N HIS A 118 -11.47 21.48 0.49
CA HIS A 118 -10.87 22.71 1.01
C HIS A 118 -9.40 22.53 1.42
N GLU A 119 -9.01 21.39 1.98
CA GLU A 119 -7.61 21.10 2.34
C GLU A 119 -6.73 20.85 1.11
N LEU A 120 -7.26 20.16 0.10
CA LEU A 120 -6.62 19.99 -1.22
C LEU A 120 -6.29 21.36 -1.84
N GLN A 121 -7.20 22.33 -1.74
CA GLN A 121 -6.98 23.69 -2.24
C GLN A 121 -5.91 24.47 -1.47
N ARG A 122 -5.71 24.19 -0.17
CA ARG A 122 -4.72 24.88 0.67
C ARG A 122 -3.28 24.38 0.48
N LYS A 123 -3.02 23.44 -0.45
CA LYS A 123 -1.68 22.88 -0.77
C LYS A 123 -0.93 22.24 0.40
N GLN A 124 -1.62 21.85 1.47
CA GLN A 124 -0.98 21.18 2.62
C GLN A 124 -0.88 19.65 2.45
N VAL A 125 -1.34 19.12 1.32
CA VAL A 125 -1.37 17.70 1.01
C VAL A 125 -0.48 17.38 -0.19
N SER A 126 0.25 16.28 -0.11
CA SER A 126 1.06 15.74 -1.21
C SER A 126 0.37 14.54 -1.84
N LEU A 127 0.29 14.50 -3.17
CA LEU A 127 -0.11 13.30 -3.91
C LEU A 127 0.97 12.23 -3.73
N VAL A 128 0.59 11.06 -3.23
CA VAL A 128 1.49 9.93 -2.99
C VAL A 128 1.25 8.83 -4.00
N VAL A 129 -0.02 8.50 -4.27
CA VAL A 129 -0.39 7.50 -5.27
C VAL A 129 -1.31 8.10 -6.32
N ARG A 130 -1.02 7.78 -7.57
CA ARG A 130 -1.89 8.05 -8.72
C ARG A 130 -2.08 6.75 -9.48
N ILE A 131 -3.32 6.29 -9.58
CA ILE A 131 -3.67 5.16 -10.44
C ILE A 131 -4.69 5.65 -11.47
N ASP A 132 -4.37 5.35 -12.72
CA ASP A 132 -5.19 5.59 -13.90
C ASP A 132 -5.05 4.32 -14.77
N SER A 133 -5.74 3.25 -14.35
CA SER A 133 -5.83 2.02 -15.14
C SER A 133 -7.08 2.09 -16.01
N ARG A 134 -6.88 1.83 -17.31
CA ARG A 134 -7.89 1.91 -18.37
C ARG A 134 -8.66 0.63 -18.53
#